data_AF-A0A353ZHX1-F1
#
_entry.id   AF-A0A353ZHX1-F1
#
_cell.length_a   1.000
_cell.length_b   1.000
_cell.length_c   1.000
_cell.angle_alpha   90.00
_cell.angle_beta   90.00
_cell.angle_gamma   90.00
#
_symmetry.space_group_name_H-M   'P 1'
#
loop_
_entity.id
_entity.type
_entity.pdbx_description
1 polymer ?
#
loop_
_entity_poly.entity_id
_entity_poly.type
_entity_poly.pdbx_seq_one_letter_code
_entity_poly.pdbx_strand_id
1 'polypeptide(L)'
;MAVANRSFSPLGPDCRRAAMSDPEPEIPQSDLERQFEKIRSKLGLIVAPLLFLLIWWLPLSAPPTPAELGGTVEATAPLKPQAHALAAIMATVIWLWLTEPIPMTVTALLGAAGCVVLGVADAKTVFAPFADPLMFLFIGSFILARAIFLHGLDRRLAYGVMSLRWVGARPSRILFAYGGVTAFISAWISNTATTAMMLAIGLSLVRFLKDATDGHFRVDQRFATGLMLMTSFAASIGGLATPIGTPPNVIGLRFIKEELGVEIPFLKWMVIGVPVVTVLYLFLFFYLNRFCPAGVAEIPGSTAMLKRNRDSLGGWTAGQRSTLFAFGLTTFLWILPGIVALGWGEQSPVYAKVRSCLPEGVVAILGASLLFLLPGNCAGRAIDWGKATQIDWGVV
;
A
#
# COMPACT_ATOMS: atom_id res chain seq x y z
N MET A 1 -5.33 32.01 -28.70
CA MET A 1 -5.09 30.87 -29.61
C MET A 1 -5.94 29.72 -29.10
N ALA A 2 -7.01 29.41 -29.84
CA ALA A 2 -8.16 28.64 -29.36
C ALA A 2 -7.86 27.14 -29.21
N VAL A 3 -8.18 26.56 -28.05
CA VAL A 3 -8.24 25.12 -27.85
C VAL A 3 -9.62 24.66 -28.32
N ALA A 4 -9.62 23.95 -29.45
CA ALA A 4 -10.81 23.42 -30.08
C ALA A 4 -11.42 22.29 -29.24
N ASN A 5 -12.70 22.50 -28.92
CA ASN A 5 -13.67 21.59 -28.37
C ASN A 5 -13.74 20.31 -29.24
N ARG A 6 -13.22 19.17 -28.76
CA ARG A 6 -13.45 17.86 -29.39
C ARG A 6 -14.69 17.21 -28.76
N SER A 7 -15.67 17.00 -29.64
CA SER A 7 -16.94 16.33 -29.41
C SER A 7 -16.78 14.98 -28.69
N PHE A 8 -17.51 14.83 -27.59
CA PHE A 8 -17.76 13.54 -26.95
C PHE A 8 -18.58 12.65 -27.89
N SER A 9 -18.00 11.57 -28.41
CA SER A 9 -18.77 10.48 -28.98
C SER A 9 -19.59 9.81 -27.86
N PRO A 10 -20.87 9.46 -28.06
CA PRO A 10 -21.64 8.77 -27.03
C PRO A 10 -21.03 7.38 -26.81
N LEU A 11 -20.41 7.19 -25.65
CA LEU A 11 -19.88 5.90 -25.20
C LEU A 11 -20.97 4.82 -25.28
N GLY A 12 -20.65 3.69 -25.91
CA GLY A 12 -21.52 2.51 -25.99
C GLY A 12 -21.90 1.96 -24.59
N PRO A 13 -22.95 1.13 -24.52
CA PRO A 13 -23.53 0.67 -23.25
C PRO A 13 -22.51 -0.02 -22.32
N ASP A 14 -21.54 -0.73 -22.89
CA ASP A 14 -20.46 -1.39 -22.13
C ASP A 14 -19.45 -0.41 -21.53
N CYS A 15 -19.24 0.75 -22.14
CA CYS A 15 -18.34 1.79 -21.60
C CYS A 15 -18.98 2.59 -20.46
N ARG A 16 -20.31 2.75 -20.45
CA ARG A 16 -21.00 3.45 -19.35
C ARG A 16 -20.95 2.66 -18.05
N ARG A 17 -21.06 1.32 -18.11
CA ARG A 17 -20.94 0.45 -16.93
C ARG A 17 -19.55 0.46 -16.31
N ALA A 18 -18.49 0.65 -17.10
CA ALA A 18 -17.13 0.72 -16.58
C ALA A 18 -16.80 2.05 -15.87
N ALA A 19 -17.59 3.11 -16.11
CA ALA A 19 -17.32 4.47 -15.62
C ALA A 19 -18.11 4.86 -14.36
N MET A 20 -19.05 4.05 -13.90
CA MET A 20 -19.84 4.30 -12.69
C MET A 20 -19.24 3.54 -11.51
N SER A 21 -18.28 4.14 -10.82
CA SER A 21 -18.03 3.80 -9.41
C SER A 21 -19.07 4.56 -8.60
N ASP A 22 -20.01 3.84 -7.97
CA ASP A 22 -20.91 4.45 -6.99
C ASP A 22 -20.07 5.17 -5.91
N PRO A 23 -20.46 6.39 -5.48
CA PRO A 23 -19.77 7.07 -4.39
C PRO A 23 -19.80 6.16 -3.14
N GLU A 24 -18.64 5.99 -2.51
CA GLU A 24 -18.53 5.20 -1.29
C GLU A 24 -19.49 5.78 -0.22
N PRO A 25 -20.26 4.94 0.48
CA PRO A 25 -21.16 5.43 1.51
C PRO A 25 -20.37 6.07 2.63
N GLU A 26 -20.54 7.39 2.85
CA GLU A 26 -19.97 8.09 3.99
C GLU A 26 -20.53 7.48 5.29
N ILE A 27 -19.66 6.84 6.07
CA ILE A 27 -20.02 6.33 7.38
C ILE A 27 -20.13 7.55 8.31
N PRO A 28 -21.30 7.82 8.92
CA PRO A 28 -21.45 8.99 9.78
C PRO A 28 -20.52 8.88 11.00
N GLN A 29 -19.56 9.81 11.09
CA GLN A 29 -18.67 9.92 12.25
C GLN A 29 -19.46 10.26 13.51
N SER A 30 -19.07 9.66 14.63
CA SER A 30 -19.66 9.97 15.94
C SER A 30 -19.27 11.39 16.39
N ASP A 31 -20.09 12.02 17.24
CA ASP A 31 -19.79 13.35 17.76
C ASP A 31 -18.49 13.38 18.59
N LEU A 32 -18.20 12.28 19.30
CA LEU A 32 -16.95 12.10 20.05
C LEU A 32 -15.72 12.07 19.13
N GLU A 33 -15.83 11.37 18.00
CA GLU A 33 -14.75 11.30 17.00
C GLU A 33 -14.49 12.68 16.38
N ARG A 34 -15.55 13.41 16.02
CA ARG A 34 -15.43 14.79 15.54
C ARG A 34 -14.80 15.73 16.57
N GLN A 35 -15.14 15.57 17.84
CA GLN A 35 -14.58 16.37 18.92
C GLN A 35 -13.10 16.04 19.15
N PHE A 36 -12.75 14.75 19.15
CA PHE A 36 -11.37 14.27 19.21
C PHE A 36 -10.54 14.84 18.06
N GLU A 37 -11.01 14.75 16.82
CA GLU A 37 -10.33 15.29 15.63
C GLU A 37 -10.08 16.80 15.74
N LYS A 38 -11.07 17.57 16.21
CA LYS A 38 -10.92 19.01 16.45
C LYS A 38 -9.87 19.33 17.50
N ILE A 39 -9.82 18.55 18.60
CA ILE A 39 -8.83 18.75 19.66
C ILE A 39 -7.44 18.37 19.16
N ARG A 40 -7.32 17.20 18.52
CA ARG A 40 -6.09 16.67 17.92
C ARG A 40 -5.45 17.67 16.96
N SER A 41 -6.23 18.19 16.02
CA SER A 41 -5.78 19.19 15.04
C SER A 41 -5.39 20.53 15.70
N LYS A 42 -6.21 21.06 16.63
CA LYS A 42 -5.89 22.32 17.34
C LYS A 42 -4.61 22.21 18.17
N LEU A 43 -4.45 21.11 18.91
CA LEU A 43 -3.23 20.85 19.68
C LEU A 43 -2.02 20.73 18.76
N GLY A 44 -2.17 20.08 17.61
CA GLY A 44 -1.13 20.00 16.59
C GLY A 44 -0.60 21.38 16.19
N LEU A 45 -1.49 22.30 15.81
CA LEU A 45 -1.11 23.63 15.33
C LEU A 45 -0.53 24.55 16.42
N ILE A 46 -0.98 24.41 17.67
CA ILE A 46 -0.53 25.27 18.78
C ILE A 46 0.79 24.75 19.36
N VAL A 47 0.90 23.44 19.58
CA VAL A 47 2.06 22.84 20.24
C VAL A 47 3.26 22.73 19.30
N ALA A 48 3.06 22.56 18.00
CA ALA A 48 4.13 22.51 17.01
C ALA A 48 5.12 23.71 17.06
N PRO A 49 4.66 24.99 17.00
CA PRO A 49 5.55 26.15 17.11
C PRO A 49 6.12 26.32 18.52
N LEU A 50 5.38 25.94 19.56
CA LEU A 50 5.89 25.99 20.94
C LEU A 50 7.03 24.99 21.15
N LEU A 51 6.90 23.76 20.62
CA LEU A 51 7.96 22.75 20.63
C LEU A 51 9.18 23.21 19.84
N PHE A 52 8.96 23.85 18.69
CA PHE A 52 10.05 24.44 17.90
C PHE A 52 10.84 25.45 18.73
N LEU A 53 10.15 26.45 19.31
CA LEU A 53 10.78 27.50 20.12
C LEU A 53 11.44 26.94 21.38
N LEU A 54 10.80 25.96 22.03
CA LEU A 54 11.35 25.28 23.20
C LEU A 54 12.70 24.64 22.86
N ILE A 55 12.76 23.84 21.80
CA ILE A 55 14.00 23.13 21.42
C ILE A 55 15.04 24.11 20.85
N TRP A 56 14.59 25.16 20.16
CA TRP A 56 15.47 26.20 19.64
C TRP A 56 16.25 26.93 20.74
N TRP A 57 15.62 27.15 21.91
CA TRP A 57 16.25 27.82 23.05
C TRP A 57 16.82 26.87 24.10
N LEU A 58 16.52 25.57 24.01
CA LEU A 58 17.04 24.59 24.94
C LEU A 58 18.53 24.32 24.63
N PRO A 59 19.45 24.48 25.61
CA PRO A 59 20.86 24.17 25.41
C PRO A 59 21.06 22.65 25.36
N LEU A 60 20.84 22.05 24.18
CA LEU A 60 21.07 20.64 23.97
C LEU A 60 22.58 20.37 23.82
N SER A 61 23.07 19.41 24.59
CA SER A 61 24.48 19.00 24.57
C SER A 61 24.64 17.74 23.71
N ALA A 62 25.80 17.57 23.07
CA ALA A 62 26.07 16.38 22.28
C ALA A 62 26.13 15.11 23.16
N PRO A 63 25.74 13.92 22.66
CA PRO A 63 26.01 12.69 23.40
C PRO A 63 27.53 12.47 23.54
N PRO A 64 28.02 11.90 24.66
CA PRO A 64 29.44 11.67 24.88
C PRO A 64 29.99 10.68 23.83
N THR A 65 31.20 10.96 23.34
CA THR A 65 31.86 10.08 22.38
C THR A 65 32.43 8.83 23.07
N PRO A 66 32.63 7.70 22.36
CA PRO A 66 33.20 6.48 22.97
C PRO A 66 34.58 6.67 23.62
N ALA A 67 35.34 7.69 23.21
CA ALA A 67 36.62 8.06 23.80
C ALA A 67 36.47 8.73 25.20
N GLU A 68 35.32 9.34 25.48
CA GLU A 68 35.02 10.05 26.73
C GLU A 68 34.38 9.12 27.79
N LEU A 69 33.96 7.91 27.42
CA LEU A 69 33.42 6.92 28.36
C LEU A 69 34.46 6.28 29.28
N GLY A 70 35.76 6.55 29.09
CA GLY A 70 36.87 6.07 29.93
C GLY A 70 37.44 7.08 30.92
N GLY A 71 36.93 8.32 30.95
CA GLY A 71 37.42 9.41 31.81
C GLY A 71 36.29 10.09 32.60
N THR A 72 36.65 11.01 33.50
CA THR A 72 35.67 11.85 34.22
C THR A 72 34.81 12.60 33.20
N VAL A 73 33.50 12.37 33.23
CA VAL A 73 32.51 12.95 32.30
C VAL A 73 32.50 14.47 32.47
N GLU A 74 33.35 15.17 31.74
CA GLU A 74 33.23 16.61 31.56
C GLU A 74 32.04 16.92 30.66
N ALA A 75 31.41 18.07 30.91
CA ALA A 75 30.20 18.53 30.23
C ALA A 75 30.38 18.46 28.70
N THR A 76 29.62 17.56 28.08
CA THR A 76 29.55 17.35 26.64
C THR A 76 29.37 18.67 25.88
N ALA A 77 30.17 18.89 24.85
CA ALA A 77 30.13 20.11 24.05
C ALA A 77 28.71 20.43 23.51
N PRO A 78 28.34 21.72 23.36
CA PRO A 78 27.07 22.10 22.76
C PRO A 78 26.98 21.59 21.31
N LEU A 79 25.79 21.20 20.86
CA LEU A 79 25.61 20.75 19.47
C LEU A 79 25.96 21.88 18.48
N LYS A 80 26.34 21.49 17.26
CA LYS A 80 26.52 22.44 16.16
C LYS A 80 25.20 23.19 15.90
N PRO A 81 25.24 24.47 15.51
CA PRO A 81 24.02 25.25 15.24
C PRO A 81 23.08 24.58 14.23
N GLN A 82 23.63 23.93 13.20
CA GLN A 82 22.85 23.19 12.20
C GLN A 82 22.15 21.96 12.81
N ALA A 83 22.79 21.27 13.75
CA ALA A 83 22.22 20.10 14.41
C ALA A 83 21.12 20.48 15.41
N HIS A 84 21.27 21.61 16.12
CA HIS A 84 20.19 22.19 16.93
C HIS A 84 18.98 22.58 16.09
N ALA A 85 19.20 23.29 14.97
CA ALA A 85 18.13 23.69 14.06
C ALA A 85 17.39 22.46 13.50
N LEU A 86 18.13 21.43 13.10
CA LEU A 86 17.55 20.16 12.64
C LEU A 86 16.73 19.47 13.74
N ALA A 87 17.21 19.44 14.98
CA ALA A 87 16.47 18.84 16.10
C ALA A 87 15.14 19.56 16.35
N ALA A 88 15.12 20.90 16.30
CA ALA A 88 13.90 21.70 16.42
C ALA A 88 12.91 21.39 15.28
N ILE A 89 13.39 21.37 14.03
CA ILE A 89 12.56 20.99 12.87
C ILE A 89 11.98 19.59 13.04
N MET A 90 12.82 18.61 13.38
CA MET A 90 12.44 17.20 13.46
C MET A 90 11.38 16.97 14.53
N ALA A 91 11.53 17.57 15.71
CA ALA A 91 10.53 17.48 16.77
C ALA A 91 9.18 18.08 16.36
N THR A 92 9.20 19.22 15.67
CA THR A 92 7.99 19.84 15.12
C THR A 92 7.33 18.94 14.06
N VAL A 93 8.11 18.39 13.13
CA VAL A 93 7.62 17.46 12.09
C VAL A 93 7.01 16.21 12.71
N ILE A 94 7.68 15.59 13.69
CA ILE A 94 7.17 14.42 14.41
C ILE A 94 5.86 14.75 15.10
N TRP A 95 5.78 15.87 15.81
CA TRP A 95 4.55 16.29 16.47
C TRP A 95 3.40 16.50 15.48
N LEU A 96 3.68 17.17 14.36
CA LEU A 96 2.70 17.39 13.30
C LEU A 96 2.26 16.08 12.62
N TRP A 97 3.14 15.09 12.48
CA TRP A 97 2.74 13.76 11.99
C TRP A 97 1.92 12.97 13.01
N LEU A 98 2.16 13.13 14.31
CA LEU A 98 1.35 12.46 15.34
C LEU A 98 -0.04 13.08 15.49
N THR A 99 -0.14 14.40 15.32
CA THR A 99 -1.39 15.16 15.50
C THR A 99 -2.14 15.42 14.19
N GLU A 100 -1.50 15.18 13.03
CA GLU A 100 -2.06 15.34 11.68
C GLU A 100 -2.97 16.57 11.47
N PRO A 101 -2.59 17.79 11.93
CA PRO A 101 -3.45 18.96 11.75
C PRO A 101 -3.48 19.43 10.29
N ILE A 102 -2.46 19.06 9.53
CA ILE A 102 -2.29 19.26 8.09
C ILE A 102 -1.86 17.92 7.47
N PRO A 103 -2.05 17.70 6.16
CA PRO A 103 -1.65 16.47 5.51
C PRO A 103 -0.17 16.14 5.74
N MET A 104 0.14 14.87 6.03
CA MET A 104 1.50 14.42 6.35
C MET A 104 2.53 14.80 5.27
N THR A 105 2.07 14.86 4.01
CA THR A 105 2.83 15.24 2.82
C THR A 105 3.32 16.68 2.89
N VAL A 106 2.43 17.60 3.31
CA VAL A 106 2.73 19.01 3.52
C VAL A 106 3.69 19.16 4.71
N THR A 107 3.47 18.41 5.79
CA THR A 107 4.40 18.39 6.94
C THR A 107 5.81 17.97 6.52
N ALA A 108 5.95 16.94 5.67
CA ALA A 108 7.25 16.49 5.15
C ALA A 108 7.95 17.58 4.33
N LEU A 109 7.21 18.24 3.43
CA LEU A 109 7.73 19.35 2.61
C LEU A 109 8.09 20.57 3.45
N LEU A 110 7.31 20.90 4.48
CA LEU A 110 7.62 21.98 5.42
C LEU A 110 8.90 21.68 6.20
N GLY A 111 9.12 20.42 6.61
CA GLY A 111 10.36 20.00 7.24
C GLY A 111 11.58 20.20 6.34
N ALA A 112 11.49 19.74 5.09
CA ALA A 112 12.54 19.94 4.09
C ALA A 112 12.80 21.43 3.81
N ALA A 113 11.75 22.22 3.57
CA ALA A 113 11.87 23.67 3.36
C ALA A 113 12.48 24.37 4.58
N GLY A 114 12.08 23.98 5.80
CA GLY A 114 12.64 24.48 7.05
C GLY A 114 14.14 24.22 7.18
N CYS A 115 14.63 23.06 6.72
CA CYS A 115 16.07 22.75 6.72
C CYS A 115 16.87 23.74 5.86
N VAL A 116 16.34 24.12 4.70
CA VAL A 116 17.00 25.09 3.80
C VAL A 116 16.94 26.50 4.39
N VAL A 117 15.75 26.93 4.86
CA VAL A 117 15.53 28.28 5.40
C VAL A 117 16.38 28.55 6.64
N LEU A 118 16.53 27.54 7.52
CA LEU A 118 17.30 27.66 8.76
C LEU A 118 18.80 27.32 8.58
N GLY A 119 19.26 27.10 7.34
CA GLY A 119 20.67 26.89 7.03
C GLY A 119 21.24 25.56 7.54
N VAL A 120 20.41 24.53 7.68
CA VAL A 120 20.86 23.17 8.06
C VAL A 120 21.71 22.57 6.93
N ALA A 121 21.25 22.69 5.69
CA ALA A 121 21.94 22.26 4.48
C ALA A 121 21.43 23.03 3.26
N ASP A 122 22.16 22.97 2.14
CA ASP A 122 21.74 23.59 0.88
C ASP A 122 20.56 22.85 0.24
N ALA A 123 19.81 23.54 -0.62
CA ALA A 123 18.63 22.99 -1.27
C ALA A 123 18.90 21.72 -2.08
N LYS A 124 20.05 21.61 -2.75
CA LYS A 124 20.37 20.42 -3.55
C LYS A 124 20.53 19.20 -2.63
N THR A 125 21.21 19.37 -1.50
CA THR A 125 21.38 18.30 -0.51
C THR A 125 20.05 17.90 0.13
N VAL A 126 19.22 18.88 0.53
CA VAL A 126 17.93 18.60 1.20
C VAL A 126 16.93 17.93 0.27
N PHE A 127 16.89 18.30 -1.01
CA PHE A 127 15.93 17.73 -1.97
C PHE A 127 16.44 16.49 -2.72
N ALA A 128 17.73 16.16 -2.65
CA ALA A 128 18.30 14.97 -3.31
C ALA A 128 17.56 13.64 -2.98
N PRO A 129 17.14 13.38 -1.73
CA PRO A 129 16.43 12.14 -1.37
C PRO A 129 15.09 11.92 -2.11
N PHE A 130 14.43 12.97 -2.61
CA PHE A 130 13.20 12.83 -3.40
C PHE A 130 13.44 12.17 -4.78
N ALA A 131 14.70 12.09 -5.22
CA ALA A 131 15.10 11.41 -6.44
C ALA A 131 15.79 10.05 -6.18
N ASP A 132 15.61 9.48 -4.98
CA ASP A 132 16.10 8.13 -4.66
C ASP A 132 15.50 7.09 -5.62
N PRO A 133 16.28 6.09 -6.09
CA PRO A 133 15.77 5.01 -6.95
C PRO A 133 14.52 4.29 -6.43
N LEU A 134 14.32 4.23 -5.12
CA LEU A 134 13.14 3.65 -4.50
C LEU A 134 11.88 4.51 -4.69
N MET A 135 12.01 5.82 -4.90
CA MET A 135 10.88 6.67 -5.29
C MET A 135 10.34 6.28 -6.66
N PHE A 136 11.23 5.96 -7.61
CA PHE A 136 10.82 5.47 -8.93
C PHE A 136 10.18 4.08 -8.87
N LEU A 137 10.57 3.24 -7.89
CA LEU A 137 9.88 1.99 -7.60
C LEU A 137 8.44 2.23 -7.15
N PHE A 138 8.19 3.20 -6.25
CA PHE A 138 6.82 3.58 -5.86
C PHE A 138 6.01 4.11 -7.04
N ILE A 139 6.54 5.06 -7.81
CA ILE A 139 5.82 5.65 -8.95
C ILE A 139 5.40 4.56 -9.94
N GLY A 140 6.34 3.70 -10.36
CA GLY A 140 6.05 2.63 -11.30
C GLY A 140 5.05 1.60 -10.77
N SER A 141 5.23 1.16 -9.52
CA SER A 141 4.33 0.19 -8.88
C SER A 141 2.93 0.74 -8.64
N PHE A 142 2.79 2.01 -8.25
CA PHE A 142 1.49 2.64 -8.08
C PHE A 142 0.76 2.84 -9.41
N ILE A 143 1.46 3.16 -10.50
CA ILE A 143 0.85 3.21 -11.84
C ILE A 143 0.36 1.82 -12.26
N LEU A 144 1.15 0.78 -12.02
CA LEU A 144 0.74 -0.62 -12.26
C LEU A 144 -0.48 -1.00 -11.42
N ALA A 145 -0.48 -0.71 -10.13
CA ALA A 145 -1.60 -0.95 -9.22
C ALA A 145 -2.86 -0.17 -9.65
N ARG A 146 -2.70 1.08 -10.08
CA ARG A 146 -3.80 1.90 -10.63
C ARG A 146 -4.40 1.26 -11.87
N ALA A 147 -3.59 0.69 -12.76
CA ALA A 147 -4.09 -0.04 -13.91
C ALA A 147 -4.84 -1.33 -13.53
N ILE A 148 -4.38 -2.05 -12.50
CA ILE A 148 -5.09 -3.23 -11.96
C ILE A 148 -6.50 -2.83 -11.51
N PHE A 149 -6.61 -1.76 -10.74
CA PHE A 149 -7.88 -1.23 -10.24
C PHE A 149 -8.78 -0.72 -11.39
N LEU A 150 -8.21 0.07 -12.31
CA LEU A 150 -8.93 0.65 -13.45
C LEU A 150 -9.63 -0.41 -14.31
N HIS A 151 -8.96 -1.54 -14.53
CA HIS A 151 -9.49 -2.64 -15.35
C HIS A 151 -10.25 -3.70 -14.54
N GLY A 152 -10.40 -3.51 -13.23
CA GLY A 152 -11.12 -4.43 -12.33
C GLY A 152 -10.48 -5.82 -12.26
N LEU A 153 -9.15 -5.92 -12.44
CA LEU A 153 -8.43 -7.19 -12.42
C LEU A 153 -8.39 -7.78 -11.00
N ASP A 154 -8.31 -6.91 -10.00
CA ASP A 154 -8.47 -7.18 -8.57
C ASP A 154 -9.79 -7.90 -8.25
N ARG A 155 -10.93 -7.36 -8.72
CA ARG A 155 -12.26 -7.96 -8.56
C ARG A 155 -12.37 -9.29 -9.29
N ARG A 156 -11.82 -9.37 -10.52
CA ARG A 156 -11.79 -10.62 -11.30
C ARG A 156 -11.02 -11.71 -10.56
N LEU A 157 -9.86 -11.38 -9.99
CA LEU A 157 -9.08 -12.32 -9.20
C LEU A 157 -9.84 -12.76 -7.95
N ALA A 158 -10.42 -11.82 -7.20
CA ALA A 158 -11.14 -12.12 -5.97
C ALA A 158 -12.34 -13.05 -6.21
N TYR A 159 -13.24 -12.70 -7.13
CA TYR A 159 -14.36 -13.57 -7.48
C TYR A 159 -13.91 -14.88 -8.14
N GLY A 160 -12.81 -14.86 -8.90
CA GLY A 160 -12.19 -16.06 -9.47
C GLY A 160 -11.85 -17.09 -8.40
N VAL A 161 -11.08 -16.68 -7.38
CA VAL A 161 -10.67 -17.56 -6.28
C VAL A 161 -11.85 -17.94 -5.39
N MET A 162 -12.71 -16.99 -5.05
CA MET A 162 -13.89 -17.24 -4.20
C MET A 162 -14.90 -18.20 -4.85
N SER A 163 -14.93 -18.27 -6.18
CA SER A 163 -15.81 -19.18 -6.94
C SER A 163 -15.25 -20.60 -7.12
N LEU A 164 -14.04 -20.90 -6.62
CA LEU A 164 -13.43 -22.20 -6.78
C LEU A 164 -14.23 -23.29 -6.05
N ARG A 165 -14.29 -24.49 -6.64
CA ARG A 165 -15.10 -25.61 -6.13
C ARG A 165 -14.73 -26.02 -4.70
N TRP A 166 -13.47 -25.87 -4.31
CA TRP A 166 -13.00 -26.26 -2.99
C TRP A 166 -13.51 -25.32 -1.89
N VAL A 167 -13.71 -24.02 -2.19
CA VAL A 167 -14.28 -23.04 -1.25
C VAL A 167 -15.69 -23.50 -0.86
N GLY A 168 -16.53 -23.76 -1.86
CA GLY A 168 -17.87 -24.29 -1.65
C GLY A 168 -18.73 -23.39 -0.74
N ALA A 169 -19.67 -24.00 -0.02
CA ALA A 169 -20.59 -23.30 0.87
C ALA A 169 -20.12 -23.23 2.34
N ARG A 170 -18.95 -23.77 2.67
CA ARG A 170 -18.51 -23.89 4.08
C ARG A 170 -17.94 -22.56 4.58
N PRO A 171 -18.46 -21.98 5.69
CA PRO A 171 -18.03 -20.68 6.20
C PRO A 171 -16.53 -20.58 6.46
N SER A 172 -15.92 -21.63 7.02
CA SER A 172 -14.48 -21.66 7.30
C SER A 172 -13.63 -21.57 6.03
N ARG A 173 -14.05 -22.24 4.95
CA ARG A 173 -13.35 -22.19 3.66
C ARG A 173 -13.56 -20.85 2.96
N ILE A 174 -14.75 -20.27 3.08
CA ILE A 174 -15.05 -18.92 2.60
C ILE A 174 -14.14 -17.91 3.32
N LEU A 175 -14.05 -17.97 4.65
CA LEU A 175 -13.21 -17.08 5.45
C LEU A 175 -11.73 -17.22 5.09
N PHE A 176 -11.25 -18.46 4.92
CA PHE A 176 -9.89 -18.72 4.46
C PHE A 176 -9.66 -18.13 3.06
N ALA A 177 -10.46 -18.52 2.06
CA ALA A 177 -10.29 -18.01 0.69
C ALA A 177 -10.37 -16.48 0.63
N TYR A 178 -11.31 -15.88 1.36
CA TYR A 178 -11.49 -14.44 1.44
C TYR A 178 -10.25 -13.76 2.00
N GLY A 179 -9.77 -14.19 3.17
CA GLY A 179 -8.55 -13.62 3.77
C GLY A 179 -7.29 -13.85 2.95
N GLY A 180 -7.13 -15.03 2.35
CA GLY A 180 -5.97 -15.37 1.53
C GLY A 180 -5.90 -14.53 0.25
N VAL A 181 -7.06 -14.30 -0.40
CA VAL A 181 -7.16 -13.37 -1.53
C VAL A 181 -6.84 -11.95 -1.10
N THR A 182 -7.39 -11.48 0.02
CA THR A 182 -7.08 -10.15 0.56
C THR A 182 -5.58 -9.99 0.77
N ALA A 183 -4.94 -10.92 1.47
CA ALA A 183 -3.51 -10.87 1.72
C ALA A 183 -2.69 -10.91 0.43
N PHE A 184 -3.08 -11.77 -0.52
CA PHE A 184 -2.39 -11.87 -1.80
C PHE A 184 -2.49 -10.58 -2.62
N ILE A 185 -3.67 -9.97 -2.70
CA ILE A 185 -3.86 -8.72 -3.45
C ILE A 185 -3.09 -7.58 -2.78
N SER A 186 -3.12 -7.51 -1.45
CA SER A 186 -2.41 -6.50 -0.66
C SER A 186 -0.89 -6.65 -0.72
N ALA A 187 -0.37 -7.81 -1.12
CA ALA A 187 1.06 -7.99 -1.34
C ALA A 187 1.58 -7.20 -2.54
N TRP A 188 0.71 -6.74 -3.45
CA TRP A 188 1.08 -6.08 -4.70
C TRP A 188 0.40 -4.73 -4.92
N ILE A 189 -0.70 -4.48 -4.20
CA ILE A 189 -1.50 -3.24 -4.21
C ILE A 189 -1.40 -2.61 -2.81
N SER A 190 -1.90 -1.39 -2.63
CA SER A 190 -1.98 -0.79 -1.29
C SER A 190 -2.99 -1.51 -0.39
N ASN A 191 -2.65 -1.57 0.91
CA ASN A 191 -3.52 -2.12 1.96
C ASN A 191 -4.90 -1.44 1.99
N THR A 192 -4.93 -0.12 1.84
CA THR A 192 -6.16 0.69 1.85
C THR A 192 -7.06 0.34 0.67
N ALA A 193 -6.54 0.31 -0.56
CA ALA A 193 -7.34 -0.01 -1.74
C ALA A 193 -7.84 -1.47 -1.71
N THR A 194 -6.99 -2.40 -1.27
CA THR A 194 -7.36 -3.80 -1.11
C THR A 194 -8.47 -3.96 -0.08
N THR A 195 -8.36 -3.25 1.06
CA THR A 195 -9.38 -3.24 2.11
C THR A 195 -10.69 -2.69 1.60
N ALA A 196 -10.71 -1.53 0.92
CA ALA A 196 -11.92 -0.92 0.40
C ALA A 196 -12.65 -1.85 -0.59
N MET A 197 -11.90 -2.45 -1.53
CA MET A 197 -12.47 -3.41 -2.49
C MET A 197 -13.02 -4.65 -1.77
N MET A 198 -12.22 -5.28 -0.91
CA MET A 198 -12.62 -6.50 -0.22
C MET A 198 -13.76 -6.24 0.74
N LEU A 199 -13.84 -5.06 1.37
CA LEU A 199 -14.95 -4.61 2.20
C LEU A 199 -16.25 -4.58 1.42
N ALA A 200 -16.26 -4.03 0.20
CA ALA A 200 -17.45 -4.03 -0.65
C ALA A 200 -17.92 -5.46 -0.98
N ILE A 201 -16.98 -6.36 -1.30
CA ILE A 201 -17.29 -7.78 -1.55
C ILE A 201 -17.79 -8.46 -0.26
N GLY A 202 -17.12 -8.21 0.86
CA GLY A 202 -17.48 -8.78 2.16
C GLY A 202 -18.85 -8.31 2.63
N LEU A 203 -19.18 -7.03 2.44
CA LEU A 203 -20.49 -6.48 2.75
C LEU A 203 -21.58 -7.07 1.85
N SER A 204 -21.28 -7.32 0.57
CA SER A 204 -22.21 -8.03 -0.33
C SER A 204 -22.52 -9.44 0.17
N LEU A 205 -21.51 -10.14 0.71
CA LEU A 205 -21.69 -11.45 1.33
C LEU A 205 -22.50 -11.32 2.63
N VAL A 206 -22.17 -10.38 3.52
CA VAL A 206 -22.91 -10.16 4.78
C VAL A 206 -24.38 -9.82 4.53
N ARG A 207 -24.68 -8.98 3.53
CA ARG A 207 -26.07 -8.69 3.13
C ARG A 207 -26.79 -9.95 2.66
N PHE A 208 -26.15 -10.75 1.82
CA PHE A 208 -26.70 -12.05 1.40
C PHE A 208 -26.98 -12.98 2.60
N LEU A 209 -26.12 -13.01 3.61
CA LEU A 209 -26.34 -13.80 4.83
C LEU A 209 -27.56 -13.30 5.63
N LYS A 210 -27.74 -11.97 5.71
CA LYS A 210 -28.87 -11.36 6.41
C LYS A 210 -30.18 -11.66 5.70
N ASP A 211 -30.25 -11.51 4.39
CA ASP A 211 -31.47 -11.74 3.61
C ASP A 211 -31.86 -13.24 3.57
N ALA A 212 -30.86 -14.14 3.58
CA ALA A 212 -31.09 -15.59 3.68
C ALA A 212 -31.62 -16.03 5.06
N THR A 213 -31.52 -15.15 6.08
CA THR A 213 -31.90 -15.46 7.45
C THR A 213 -33.43 -15.45 7.68
N ASP A 214 -34.20 -14.84 6.78
CA ASP A 214 -35.66 -14.77 6.86
C ASP A 214 -36.37 -16.09 6.47
N GLY A 215 -35.62 -17.08 5.95
CA GLY A 215 -36.16 -18.36 5.47
C GLY A 215 -36.16 -19.48 6.51
N HIS A 216 -35.00 -20.05 6.86
CA HIS A 216 -34.91 -21.23 7.75
C HIS A 216 -33.55 -21.40 8.47
N PHE A 217 -32.64 -20.43 8.36
CA PHE A 217 -31.25 -20.60 8.81
C PHE A 217 -30.61 -19.28 9.24
N ARG A 218 -30.15 -19.20 10.50
CA ARG A 218 -29.55 -18.00 11.10
C ARG A 218 -28.03 -18.12 11.12
N VAL A 219 -27.34 -17.26 10.37
CA VAL A 219 -25.89 -17.10 10.46
C VAL A 219 -25.56 -16.18 11.63
N ASP A 220 -24.63 -16.58 12.49
CA ASP A 220 -24.22 -15.78 13.64
C ASP A 220 -23.57 -14.46 13.16
N GLN A 221 -24.00 -13.33 13.75
CA GLN A 221 -23.45 -12.00 13.48
C GLN A 221 -21.93 -11.93 13.71
N ARG A 222 -21.40 -12.77 14.61
CA ARG A 222 -19.96 -12.90 14.85
C ARG A 222 -19.19 -13.26 13.60
N PHE A 223 -19.76 -14.03 12.67
CA PHE A 223 -19.09 -14.35 11.41
C PHE A 223 -19.02 -13.15 10.47
N ALA A 224 -20.04 -12.30 10.44
CA ALA A 224 -19.97 -11.03 9.71
C ALA A 224 -18.87 -10.13 10.29
N THR A 225 -18.77 -10.02 11.62
CA THR A 225 -17.66 -9.33 12.29
C THR A 225 -16.31 -9.95 11.94
N GLY A 226 -16.21 -11.28 11.99
CA GLY A 226 -15.00 -12.02 11.62
C GLY A 226 -14.57 -11.79 10.17
N LEU A 227 -15.53 -11.68 9.24
CA LEU A 227 -15.25 -11.36 7.85
C LEU A 227 -14.66 -9.95 7.69
N MET A 228 -15.22 -8.95 8.39
CA MET A 228 -14.72 -7.56 8.35
C MET A 228 -13.34 -7.44 9.00
N LEU A 229 -13.12 -8.12 10.13
CA LEU A 229 -11.80 -8.19 10.78
C LEU A 229 -10.78 -8.93 9.89
N MET A 230 -11.21 -9.98 9.20
CA MET A 230 -10.38 -10.68 8.23
C MET A 230 -9.97 -9.73 7.09
N THR A 231 -10.87 -8.86 6.61
CA THR A 231 -10.56 -7.85 5.59
C THR A 231 -9.40 -6.96 6.02
N SER A 232 -9.52 -6.32 7.19
CA SER A 232 -8.54 -5.33 7.63
C SER A 232 -7.20 -5.97 8.00
N PHE A 233 -7.20 -7.06 8.77
CA PHE A 233 -5.97 -7.70 9.20
C PHE A 233 -5.26 -8.44 8.09
N ALA A 234 -5.99 -9.15 7.21
CA ALA A 234 -5.34 -9.87 6.11
C ALA A 234 -4.71 -8.91 5.09
N ALA A 235 -5.31 -7.73 4.85
CA ALA A 235 -4.69 -6.71 4.01
C ALA A 235 -3.35 -6.24 4.62
N SER A 236 -3.37 -5.84 5.89
CA SER A 236 -2.16 -5.41 6.60
C SER A 236 -1.06 -6.47 6.66
N ILE A 237 -1.43 -7.73 6.93
CA ILE A 237 -0.48 -8.86 6.91
C ILE A 237 0.06 -9.07 5.49
N GLY A 238 -0.80 -9.09 4.48
CA GLY A 238 -0.42 -9.31 3.09
C GLY A 238 0.62 -8.33 2.57
N GLY A 239 0.52 -7.05 2.96
CA GLY A 239 1.48 -6.01 2.58
C GLY A 239 2.93 -6.27 3.02
N LEU A 240 3.17 -7.18 3.97
CA LEU A 240 4.52 -7.56 4.42
C LEU A 240 5.24 -8.50 3.43
N ALA A 241 4.51 -9.16 2.53
CA ALA A 241 5.05 -10.23 1.69
C ALA A 241 6.07 -9.74 0.65
N THR A 242 5.92 -8.51 0.14
CA THR A 242 6.80 -7.95 -0.88
C THR A 242 7.26 -6.54 -0.51
N PRO A 243 8.38 -6.06 -1.07
CA PRO A 243 8.84 -4.68 -0.86
C PRO A 243 7.78 -3.62 -1.17
N ILE A 244 6.98 -3.81 -2.23
CA ILE A 244 6.03 -2.80 -2.72
C ILE A 244 4.66 -2.87 -2.03
N GLY A 245 4.40 -3.89 -1.19
CA GLY A 245 3.09 -4.06 -0.56
C GLY A 245 2.74 -2.92 0.41
N THR A 246 3.74 -2.34 1.09
CA THR A 246 3.51 -1.20 1.98
C THR A 246 4.71 -0.27 2.06
N PRO A 247 4.53 1.06 2.19
CA PRO A 247 5.64 2.01 2.21
C PRO A 247 6.71 1.77 3.29
N PRO A 248 6.38 1.35 4.53
CA PRO A 248 7.37 1.02 5.54
C PRO A 248 8.41 -0.03 5.11
N ASN A 249 8.06 -0.97 4.22
CA ASN A 249 9.00 -1.98 3.74
C ASN A 249 10.12 -1.34 2.92
N VAL A 250 9.76 -0.46 1.98
CA VAL A 250 10.72 0.27 1.13
C VAL A 250 11.56 1.23 1.96
N ILE A 251 10.94 1.94 2.91
CA ILE A 251 11.66 2.81 3.85
C ILE A 251 12.68 1.98 4.64
N GLY A 252 12.28 0.82 5.16
CA GLY A 252 13.17 -0.11 5.85
C GLY A 252 14.33 -0.60 4.97
N LEU A 253 14.06 -0.97 3.71
CA LEU A 253 15.10 -1.33 2.73
C LEU A 253 16.12 -0.22 2.52
N ARG A 254 15.65 1.03 2.44
CA ARG A 254 16.51 2.22 2.32
C ARG A 254 17.41 2.37 3.55
N PHE A 255 16.83 2.34 4.74
CA PHE A 255 17.59 2.47 5.99
C PHE A 255 18.61 1.35 6.17
N ILE A 256 18.25 0.09 5.89
CA ILE A 256 19.18 -1.04 5.97
C ILE A 256 20.36 -0.84 5.00
N LYS A 257 20.08 -0.35 3.79
CA LYS A 257 21.13 -0.04 2.81
C LYS A 257 22.03 1.11 3.27
N GLU A 258 21.47 2.20 3.76
CA GLU A 258 22.22 3.41 4.14
C GLU A 258 23.06 3.20 5.41
N GLU A 259 22.48 2.56 6.43
CA GLU A 259 23.11 2.43 7.75
C GLU A 259 24.00 1.19 7.87
N LEU A 260 23.63 0.08 7.21
CA LEU A 260 24.35 -1.20 7.32
C LEU A 260 25.14 -1.57 6.06
N GLY A 261 24.96 -0.83 4.96
CA GLY A 261 25.56 -1.17 3.66
C GLY A 261 25.00 -2.46 3.05
N VAL A 262 23.89 -2.97 3.58
CA VAL A 262 23.30 -4.24 3.14
C VAL A 262 22.16 -3.96 2.18
N GLU A 263 22.32 -4.35 0.92
CA GLU A 263 21.23 -4.32 -0.04
C GLU A 263 20.46 -5.65 -0.02
N ILE A 264 19.15 -5.59 0.25
CA ILE A 264 18.25 -6.74 0.22
C ILE A 264 17.47 -6.69 -1.10
N PRO A 265 17.79 -7.57 -2.08
CA PRO A 265 17.04 -7.63 -3.33
C PRO A 265 15.61 -8.13 -3.12
N PHE A 266 14.72 -7.78 -4.05
CA PHE A 266 13.31 -8.17 -4.06
C PHE A 266 13.04 -9.63 -3.67
N LEU A 267 13.72 -10.60 -4.30
CA LEU A 267 13.51 -12.02 -3.99
C LEU A 267 13.96 -12.39 -2.57
N LYS A 268 15.09 -11.84 -2.07
CA LYS A 268 15.55 -12.12 -0.70
C LYS A 268 14.55 -11.60 0.33
N TRP A 269 13.93 -10.44 0.08
CA TRP A 269 12.82 -9.96 0.90
C TRP A 269 11.68 -10.97 0.92
N MET A 270 11.21 -11.43 -0.24
CA MET A 270 10.07 -12.36 -0.33
C MET A 270 10.34 -13.69 0.37
N VAL A 271 11.57 -14.19 0.33
CA VAL A 271 11.97 -15.43 1.04
C VAL A 271 11.78 -15.29 2.56
N ILE A 272 11.82 -14.09 3.11
CA ILE A 272 11.57 -13.82 4.53
C ILE A 272 10.09 -13.42 4.75
N GLY A 273 9.59 -12.48 3.94
CA GLY A 273 8.26 -11.91 4.08
C GLY A 273 7.13 -12.92 3.86
N VAL A 274 7.22 -13.77 2.83
CA VAL A 274 6.16 -14.75 2.50
C VAL A 274 5.96 -15.77 3.63
N PRO A 275 7.02 -16.38 4.21
CA PRO A 275 6.86 -17.24 5.39
C PRO A 275 6.23 -16.52 6.59
N VAL A 276 6.67 -15.29 6.90
CA VAL A 276 6.10 -14.51 8.01
C VAL A 276 4.62 -14.24 7.78
N VAL A 277 4.25 -13.80 6.58
CA VAL A 277 2.85 -13.59 6.18
C VAL A 277 2.04 -14.87 6.29
N THR A 278 2.59 -16.00 5.87
CA THR A 278 1.92 -17.30 5.95
C THR A 278 1.61 -17.66 7.39
N VAL A 279 2.59 -17.52 8.30
CA VAL A 279 2.40 -17.83 9.73
C VAL A 279 1.36 -16.90 10.36
N LEU A 280 1.49 -15.59 10.14
CA LEU A 280 0.55 -14.59 10.69
C LEU A 280 -0.87 -14.78 10.14
N TYR A 281 -0.99 -15.07 8.84
CA TYR A 281 -2.27 -15.32 8.19
C TYR A 281 -2.93 -16.59 8.70
N LEU A 282 -2.18 -17.69 8.84
CA LEU A 282 -2.71 -18.93 9.41
C LEU A 282 -3.17 -18.72 10.85
N PHE A 283 -2.37 -18.02 11.66
CA PHE A 283 -2.77 -17.64 13.03
C PHE A 283 -4.08 -16.84 13.02
N LEU A 284 -4.16 -15.78 12.21
CA LEU A 284 -5.36 -14.95 12.07
C LEU A 284 -6.58 -15.78 11.65
N PHE A 285 -6.40 -16.66 10.66
CA PHE A 285 -7.46 -17.56 10.20
C PHE A 285 -7.96 -18.47 11.32
N PHE A 286 -7.07 -19.19 12.00
CA PHE A 286 -7.48 -20.09 13.08
C PHE A 286 -8.11 -19.32 14.24
N TYR A 287 -7.58 -18.16 14.59
CA TYR A 287 -8.13 -17.29 15.63
C TYR A 287 -9.55 -16.84 15.28
N LEU A 288 -9.75 -16.21 14.13
CA LEU A 288 -11.08 -15.73 13.72
C LEU A 288 -12.05 -16.88 13.44
N ASN A 289 -11.62 -17.99 12.83
CA ASN A 289 -12.48 -19.14 12.62
C ASN A 289 -12.97 -19.76 13.94
N ARG A 290 -12.17 -19.66 15.02
CA ARG A 290 -12.52 -20.17 16.35
C ARG A 290 -13.38 -19.21 17.17
N PHE A 291 -13.14 -17.90 17.08
CA PHE A 291 -13.82 -16.88 17.90
C PHE A 291 -15.00 -16.20 17.19
N CYS A 292 -15.04 -16.26 15.86
CA CYS A 292 -16.11 -15.75 15.02
C CYS A 292 -16.79 -16.88 14.22
N PRO A 293 -17.34 -17.92 14.89
CA PRO A 293 -17.99 -19.02 14.20
C PRO A 293 -19.25 -18.54 13.48
N ALA A 294 -19.57 -19.17 12.34
CA ALA A 294 -20.81 -18.89 11.60
C ALA A 294 -22.07 -19.46 12.26
N GLY A 295 -21.92 -20.32 13.27
CA GLY A 295 -23.04 -21.04 13.92
C GLY A 295 -23.62 -22.15 13.06
N VAL A 296 -23.04 -22.40 11.88
CA VAL A 296 -23.64 -23.22 10.84
C VAL A 296 -22.63 -23.97 9.99
N ALA A 297 -23.02 -25.11 9.42
CA ALA A 297 -22.12 -25.97 8.63
C ALA A 297 -21.90 -25.47 7.20
N GLU A 298 -22.96 -25.00 6.53
CA GLU A 298 -22.92 -24.55 5.13
C GLU A 298 -23.86 -23.35 4.94
N ILE A 299 -23.42 -22.33 4.19
CA ILE A 299 -24.23 -21.18 3.81
C ILE A 299 -24.88 -21.48 2.44
N PRO A 300 -26.18 -21.85 2.40
CA PRO A 300 -26.84 -22.21 1.14
C PRO A 300 -26.85 -21.02 0.17
N GLY A 301 -26.64 -21.28 -1.12
CA GLY A 301 -26.68 -20.24 -2.16
C GLY A 301 -25.46 -19.31 -2.25
N SER A 302 -24.55 -19.31 -1.27
CA SER A 302 -23.30 -18.53 -1.31
C SER A 302 -22.46 -18.80 -2.58
N THR A 303 -22.36 -20.06 -2.97
CA THR A 303 -21.63 -20.48 -4.18
C THR A 303 -22.28 -19.96 -5.45
N ALA A 304 -23.61 -19.98 -5.52
CA ALA A 304 -24.37 -19.46 -6.65
C ALA A 304 -24.24 -17.94 -6.75
N MET A 305 -24.27 -17.24 -5.62
CA MET A 305 -24.07 -15.79 -5.52
C MET A 305 -22.67 -15.37 -6.01
N LEU A 306 -21.61 -16.03 -5.52
CA LEU A 306 -20.24 -15.78 -5.96
C LEU A 306 -20.03 -16.11 -7.44
N LYS A 307 -20.61 -17.22 -7.93
CA LYS A 307 -20.55 -17.59 -9.35
C LYS A 307 -21.27 -16.57 -10.23
N ARG A 308 -22.45 -16.10 -9.82
CA ARG A 308 -23.20 -15.05 -10.53
C ARG A 308 -22.41 -13.74 -10.63
N ASN A 309 -21.77 -13.32 -9.54
CA ASN A 309 -20.92 -12.12 -9.52
C ASN A 309 -19.65 -12.27 -10.35
N ARG A 310 -19.09 -13.48 -10.44
CA ARG A 310 -17.97 -13.74 -11.35
C ARG A 310 -18.42 -13.70 -12.81
N ASP A 311 -19.52 -14.37 -13.12
CA ASP A 311 -20.00 -14.50 -14.49
C ASP A 311 -20.52 -13.16 -15.04
N SER A 312 -20.97 -12.24 -14.17
CA SER A 312 -21.33 -10.86 -14.54
C SER A 312 -20.14 -10.00 -14.98
N LEU A 313 -18.90 -10.38 -14.67
CA LEU A 313 -17.68 -9.69 -15.14
C LEU A 313 -17.39 -9.95 -16.63
N GLY A 314 -18.07 -10.93 -17.24
CA GLY A 314 -17.89 -11.28 -18.65
C GLY A 314 -16.50 -11.82 -19.01
N GLY A 315 -16.18 -11.77 -20.30
CA GLY A 315 -14.90 -12.23 -20.84
C GLY A 315 -13.72 -11.31 -20.50
N TRP A 316 -12.50 -11.82 -20.67
CA TRP A 316 -11.27 -11.04 -20.48
C TRP A 316 -11.18 -9.90 -21.49
N THR A 317 -11.12 -8.67 -20.99
CA THR A 317 -10.95 -7.49 -21.84
C THR A 317 -9.50 -7.30 -22.26
N ALA A 318 -9.25 -6.50 -23.31
CA ALA A 318 -7.90 -6.17 -23.75
C ALA A 318 -7.09 -5.46 -22.65
N GLY A 319 -7.71 -4.51 -21.94
CA GLY A 319 -7.08 -3.82 -20.82
C GLY A 319 -6.68 -4.75 -19.68
N GLN A 320 -7.52 -5.72 -19.32
CA GLN A 320 -7.18 -6.72 -18.29
C GLN A 320 -5.97 -7.58 -18.68
N ARG A 321 -5.90 -8.03 -19.94
CA ARG A 321 -4.77 -8.83 -20.44
C ARG A 321 -3.48 -8.02 -20.49
N SER A 322 -3.56 -6.78 -20.98
CA SER A 322 -2.43 -5.85 -21.05
C SER A 322 -1.86 -5.52 -19.68
N THR A 323 -2.74 -5.21 -18.71
CA THR A 323 -2.32 -4.94 -17.34
C THR A 323 -1.69 -6.18 -16.69
N LEU A 324 -2.32 -7.35 -16.84
CA LEU A 324 -1.77 -8.59 -16.32
C LEU A 324 -0.39 -8.91 -16.93
N PHE A 325 -0.22 -8.68 -18.23
CA PHE A 325 1.05 -8.88 -18.91
C PHE A 325 2.13 -7.92 -18.41
N ALA A 326 1.84 -6.61 -18.32
CA ALA A 326 2.79 -5.62 -17.83
C ALA A 326 3.19 -5.88 -16.37
N PHE A 327 2.20 -6.17 -15.52
CA PHE A 327 2.43 -6.51 -14.12
C PHE A 327 3.24 -7.81 -13.96
N GLY A 328 2.88 -8.86 -14.70
CA GLY A 328 3.58 -10.14 -14.69
C GLY A 328 5.03 -10.04 -15.19
N LEU A 329 5.26 -9.28 -16.26
CA LEU A 329 6.60 -9.01 -16.78
C LEU A 329 7.45 -8.23 -15.76
N THR A 330 6.88 -7.20 -15.13
CA THR A 330 7.57 -6.41 -14.10
C THR A 330 7.96 -7.28 -12.90
N THR A 331 7.02 -8.08 -12.40
CA THR A 331 7.23 -9.01 -11.29
C THR A 331 8.32 -10.04 -11.63
N PHE A 332 8.28 -10.59 -12.84
CA PHE A 332 9.31 -11.51 -13.32
C PHE A 332 10.69 -10.83 -13.34
N LEU A 333 10.79 -9.60 -13.85
CA LEU A 333 12.06 -8.86 -13.91
C LEU A 333 12.61 -8.49 -12.53
N TRP A 334 11.77 -8.24 -11.52
CA TRP A 334 12.23 -8.04 -10.12
C TRP A 334 12.79 -9.33 -9.50
N ILE A 335 12.20 -10.48 -9.83
CA ILE A 335 12.62 -11.78 -9.28
C ILE A 335 13.84 -12.33 -10.04
N LEU A 336 14.01 -11.98 -11.32
CA LEU A 336 15.05 -12.52 -12.20
C LEU A 336 16.48 -12.40 -11.63
N PRO A 337 16.95 -11.27 -11.08
CA PRO A 337 18.27 -11.22 -10.45
C PRO A 337 18.45 -12.25 -9.33
N GLY A 338 17.41 -12.50 -8.54
CA GLY A 338 17.41 -13.50 -7.48
C GLY A 338 17.47 -14.93 -8.01
N ILE A 339 16.77 -15.23 -9.11
CA ILE A 339 16.85 -16.54 -9.79
C ILE A 339 18.27 -16.76 -10.34
N VAL A 340 18.86 -15.74 -10.95
CA VAL A 340 20.24 -15.81 -11.46
C VAL A 340 21.23 -16.03 -10.33
N ALA A 341 21.03 -15.39 -9.17
CA ALA A 341 21.84 -15.63 -7.97
C ALA A 341 21.76 -17.09 -7.49
N LEU A 342 20.57 -17.70 -7.51
CA LEU A 342 20.40 -19.09 -7.10
C LEU A 342 21.06 -20.09 -8.08
N GLY A 343 21.05 -19.78 -9.38
CA GLY A 343 21.60 -20.67 -10.41
C GLY A 343 23.12 -20.54 -10.61
N TRP A 344 23.64 -19.31 -10.63
CA TRP A 344 25.05 -19.02 -10.95
C TRP A 344 25.86 -18.50 -9.77
N GLY A 345 25.24 -18.30 -8.60
CA GLY A 345 25.87 -17.71 -7.43
C GLY A 345 25.91 -16.18 -7.44
N GLU A 346 25.92 -15.59 -6.25
CA GLU A 346 25.94 -14.12 -6.06
C GLU A 346 27.26 -13.46 -6.50
N GLN A 347 28.32 -14.24 -6.70
CA GLN A 347 29.62 -13.76 -7.15
C GLN A 347 29.80 -13.84 -8.67
N SER A 348 28.82 -14.37 -9.40
CA SER A 348 28.92 -14.52 -10.85
C SER A 348 28.90 -13.16 -11.57
N PRO A 349 29.72 -12.97 -12.62
CA PRO A 349 29.66 -11.78 -13.47
C PRO A 349 28.30 -11.62 -14.16
N VAL A 350 27.59 -12.74 -14.38
CA VAL A 350 26.22 -12.73 -14.94
C VAL A 350 25.24 -12.10 -13.95
N TYR A 351 25.33 -12.46 -12.68
CA TYR A 351 24.50 -11.86 -11.63
C TYR A 351 24.75 -10.35 -11.50
N ALA A 352 26.02 -9.95 -11.44
CA ALA A 352 26.40 -8.54 -11.35
C ALA A 352 25.85 -7.74 -12.54
N LYS A 353 25.98 -8.27 -13.76
CA LYS A 353 25.45 -7.64 -14.97
C LYS A 353 23.93 -7.52 -14.92
N VAL A 354 23.21 -8.60 -14.65
CA VAL A 354 21.74 -8.61 -14.59
C VAL A 354 21.23 -7.64 -13.52
N ARG A 355 21.84 -7.64 -12.34
CA ARG A 355 21.49 -6.72 -11.24
C ARG A 355 21.72 -5.26 -11.62
N SER A 356 22.84 -4.96 -12.29
CA SER A 356 23.14 -3.58 -12.73
C SER A 356 22.21 -3.08 -13.84
N CYS A 357 21.74 -3.98 -14.71
CA CYS A 357 20.81 -3.65 -15.80
C CYS A 357 19.34 -3.59 -15.36
N LEU A 358 18.98 -4.28 -14.28
CA LEU A 358 17.61 -4.34 -13.75
C LEU A 358 17.49 -3.76 -12.33
N PRO A 359 17.83 -2.48 -12.09
CA PRO A 359 17.46 -1.82 -10.83
C PRO A 359 15.94 -1.83 -10.66
N GLU A 360 15.48 -2.05 -9.43
CA GLU A 360 14.05 -2.26 -9.14
C GLU A 360 13.17 -1.07 -9.58
N GLY A 361 13.63 0.16 -9.33
CA GLY A 361 12.95 1.37 -9.79
C GLY A 361 12.89 1.50 -11.32
N VAL A 362 13.94 1.11 -12.03
CA VAL A 362 13.96 1.12 -13.51
C VAL A 362 12.96 0.10 -14.07
N VAL A 363 12.94 -1.11 -13.50
CA VAL A 363 11.97 -2.16 -13.87
C VAL A 363 10.54 -1.68 -13.66
N ALA A 364 10.26 -0.99 -12.54
CA ALA A 364 8.94 -0.43 -12.25
C ALA A 364 8.50 0.59 -13.30
N ILE A 365 9.39 1.51 -13.69
CA ILE A 365 9.12 2.53 -14.71
C ILE A 365 8.92 1.91 -16.09
N LEU A 366 9.70 0.89 -16.46
CA LEU A 366 9.51 0.17 -17.72
C LEU A 366 8.16 -0.55 -17.76
N GLY A 367 7.79 -1.21 -16.66
CA GLY A 367 6.48 -1.85 -16.48
C GLY A 367 5.32 -0.87 -16.60
N ALA A 368 5.40 0.26 -15.92
CA ALA A 368 4.41 1.34 -16.00
C ALA A 368 4.33 1.93 -17.41
N SER A 369 5.47 2.18 -18.05
CA SER A 369 5.56 2.73 -19.41
C SER A 369 4.93 1.78 -20.44
N LEU A 370 5.08 0.47 -20.25
CA LEU A 370 4.49 -0.54 -21.13
C LEU A 370 2.96 -0.45 -21.19
N LEU A 371 2.29 -0.03 -20.11
CA LEU A 371 0.83 0.17 -20.10
C LEU A 371 0.35 1.28 -21.06
N PHE A 372 1.21 2.25 -21.37
CA PHE A 372 0.91 3.30 -22.35
C PHE A 372 1.06 2.80 -23.79
N LEU A 373 1.72 1.67 -24.00
CA LEU A 373 1.93 1.06 -25.31
C LEU A 373 0.90 -0.06 -25.57
N LEU A 374 0.52 -0.81 -24.54
CA LEU A 374 -0.38 -1.93 -24.69
C LEU A 374 -1.85 -1.50 -24.93
N PRO A 375 -2.65 -2.33 -25.62
CA PRO A 375 -4.04 -2.01 -25.92
C PRO A 375 -4.91 -2.01 -24.65
N GLY A 376 -5.77 -1.01 -24.52
CA GLY A 376 -6.80 -0.91 -23.50
C GLY A 376 -8.17 -1.30 -24.02
N ASN A 377 -9.19 -1.03 -23.23
CA ASN A 377 -10.58 -1.21 -23.65
C ASN A 377 -10.95 -0.15 -24.70
N CYS A 378 -11.83 -0.49 -25.64
CA CYS A 378 -12.43 0.45 -26.59
C CYS A 378 -11.42 1.24 -27.44
N ALA A 379 -10.46 0.53 -28.07
CA ALA A 379 -9.44 1.05 -28.99
C ALA A 379 -8.42 2.05 -28.40
N GLY A 380 -8.42 2.26 -27.08
CA GLY A 380 -7.41 3.07 -26.38
C GLY A 380 -6.17 2.28 -25.94
N ARG A 381 -5.30 2.93 -25.15
CA ARG A 381 -4.19 2.28 -24.43
C ARG A 381 -4.63 1.76 -23.06
N ALA A 382 -3.87 0.85 -22.46
CA ALA A 382 -4.22 0.28 -21.16
C ALA A 382 -4.29 1.36 -20.07
N ILE A 383 -3.45 2.39 -20.13
CA ILE A 383 -3.59 3.59 -19.30
C ILE A 383 -3.28 4.86 -20.11
N ASP A 384 -3.87 5.97 -19.69
CA ASP A 384 -3.55 7.33 -20.16
C ASP A 384 -2.91 8.14 -19.03
N TRP A 385 -2.25 9.24 -19.37
CA TRP A 385 -1.49 10.02 -18.38
C TRP A 385 -2.39 10.59 -17.27
N GLY A 386 -3.60 11.04 -17.62
CA GLY A 386 -4.55 11.57 -16.63
C GLY A 386 -4.96 10.54 -15.58
N LYS A 387 -5.07 9.26 -15.96
CA LYS A 387 -5.30 8.16 -15.01
C LYS A 387 -4.04 7.74 -14.27
N ALA A 388 -2.87 7.78 -14.92
CA ALA A 388 -1.60 7.45 -14.31
C ALA A 388 -1.17 8.47 -13.24
N THR A 389 -1.59 9.73 -13.35
CA THR A 389 -1.33 10.74 -12.31
C THR A 389 -2.22 10.59 -11.08
N GLN A 390 -3.24 9.73 -11.10
CA GLN A 390 -4.13 9.46 -9.96
C GLN A 390 -3.55 8.38 -9.04
N ILE A 391 -2.24 8.42 -8.83
CA ILE A 391 -1.52 7.61 -7.85
C ILE A 391 -1.36 8.38 -6.54
N ASP A 392 -0.92 7.70 -5.49
CA ASP A 392 -0.67 8.32 -4.19
C ASP A 392 0.67 9.07 -4.20
N TRP A 393 0.66 10.28 -4.74
CA TRP A 393 1.78 11.23 -4.68
C TRP A 393 2.06 11.76 -3.28
N GLY A 394 1.23 11.43 -2.29
CA GLY A 394 1.53 11.81 -0.92
C GLY A 394 2.57 10.90 -0.29
N VAL A 395 2.57 9.64 -0.69
CA VAL A 395 3.53 8.63 -0.22
C VAL A 395 4.88 8.74 -0.94
N VAL A 396 4.86 9.07 -2.24
CA VAL A 396 6.07 9.38 -3.05
C VAL A 396 6.63 10.73 -2.62
#